data_AF-A0A0G0RQU5-F1
#
_entry.id   AF-A0A0G0RQU5-F1
#
_cell.length_a   1.000
_cell.length_b   1.000
_cell.length_c   1.000
_cell.angle_alpha   90.00
_cell.angle_beta   90.00
_cell.angle_gamma   90.00
#
_symmetry.space_group_name_H-M   'P 1'
#
loop_
_entity.id
_entity.type
_entity.pdbx_description
1 polymer ?
#
loop_
_entity_poly.entity_id
_entity_poly.type
_entity_poly.pdbx_seq_one_letter_code
_entity_poly.pdbx_strand_id
1 'polypeptide(L)' 'MVTIEEYRKILNDQKTSDEDIIKRIKYLEVFCRNVIRSEIKSHVSKKQKESKSR' A
#
# COMPACT_ATOMS: atom_id res chain seq x y z
N MET A 1 -2.43 -10.99 -4.56
CA MET A 1 -1.42 -10.15 -5.25
C MET A 1 -2.02 -9.78 -6.58
N VAL A 2 -2.03 -8.50 -6.94
CA VAL A 2 -2.62 -8.03 -8.20
C VAL A 2 -1.85 -8.64 -9.37
N THR A 3 -2.52 -9.27 -10.33
CA THR A 3 -1.86 -9.80 -11.53
C THR A 3 -1.60 -8.70 -12.57
N ILE A 4 -0.76 -8.99 -13.56
CA ILE A 4 -0.53 -8.06 -14.67
C ILE A 4 -1.83 -7.84 -15.45
N GLU A 5 -2.63 -8.90 -15.70
CA GLU A 5 -3.91 -8.73 -16.42
C GLU A 5 -4.88 -7.82 -15.65
N GLU A 6 -4.97 -7.99 -14.33
CA GLU A 6 -5.80 -7.14 -13.47
C GLU A 6 -5.32 -5.69 -13.52
N TYR A 7 -4.00 -5.45 -13.41
CA TYR A 7 -3.40 -4.13 -13.53
C TYR A 7 -3.76 -3.47 -14.86
N ARG A 8 -3.57 -4.19 -15.97
CA ARG A 8 -3.89 -3.69 -17.33
C ARG A 8 -5.37 -3.39 -17.48
N LYS A 9 -6.25 -4.22 -16.92
CA LYS A 9 -7.70 -4.02 -16.97
C LYS A 9 -8.13 -2.78 -16.19
N ILE A 10 -7.58 -2.57 -14.99
CA ILE A 10 -7.92 -1.44 -14.13
C ILE A 10 -7.43 -0.12 -14.72
N LEU A 11 -6.21 -0.09 -15.24
CA LEU A 11 -5.56 1.14 -15.71
C LEU A 11 -5.66 1.34 -17.23
N ASN A 12 -6.32 0.42 -17.92
CA ASN A 12 -6.40 0.38 -19.38
C ASN A 12 -5.01 0.48 -20.05
N ASP A 13 -4.01 -0.20 -19.48
CA ASP A 13 -2.61 -0.12 -19.93
C ASP A 13 -2.27 -1.28 -20.88
N GLN A 14 -2.04 -0.97 -22.15
CA GLN A 14 -1.64 -1.94 -23.18
C GLN A 14 -0.21 -1.74 -23.68
N LYS A 15 0.54 -0.77 -23.13
CA LYS A 15 1.83 -0.32 -23.68
C LYS A 15 3.00 -0.57 -22.74
N THR A 16 2.79 -0.54 -21.43
CA THR A 16 3.86 -0.78 -20.47
C THR A 16 4.31 -2.23 -20.52
N SER A 17 5.62 -2.47 -20.38
CA SER A 17 6.19 -3.81 -20.30
C SER A 17 5.73 -4.52 -19.01
N ASP A 18 5.67 -5.84 -19.05
CA ASP A 18 5.31 -6.65 -17.88
C ASP A 18 6.30 -6.43 -16.72
N GLU A 19 7.59 -6.26 -17.03
CA GLU A 19 8.64 -5.96 -16.04
C GLU A 19 8.38 -4.65 -15.29
N ASP A 20 7.98 -3.59 -16.00
CA ASP A 20 7.69 -2.31 -15.38
C ASP A 20 6.36 -2.32 -14.62
N ILE A 21 5.36 -3.08 -15.11
CA ILE A 21 4.13 -3.33 -14.36
C ILE A 21 4.45 -4.03 -13.03
N ILE A 22 5.30 -5.07 -13.05
CA ILE A 22 5.74 -5.76 -11.83
C ILE A 22 6.44 -4.79 -10.86
N LYS A 23 7.34 -3.94 -11.35
CA LYS A 23 8.02 -2.92 -10.52
C LYS A 23 7.01 -1.99 -9.86
N ARG A 24 6.02 -1.50 -10.61
CA ARG A 24 4.96 -0.63 -10.09
C ARG A 24 4.10 -1.34 -9.05
N ILE A 25 3.69 -2.58 -9.29
CA ILE A 25 2.91 -3.38 -8.33
C ILE A 25 3.71 -3.55 -7.03
N LYS A 26 4.98 -3.95 -7.11
CA LYS A 26 5.86 -4.09 -5.93
C LYS A 26 6.00 -2.77 -5.16
N TYR A 27 6.18 -1.66 -5.87
CA TYR A 27 6.24 -0.35 -5.23
C TYR A 27 4.95 -0.02 -4.48
N LEU A 28 3.80 -0.23 -5.11
CA LEU A 28 2.49 0.01 -4.50
C LEU A 28 2.25 -0.87 -3.26
N GLU A 29 2.66 -2.14 -3.31
CA GLU A 29 2.57 -3.02 -2.14
C GLU A 29 3.39 -2.51 -0.95
N VAL A 30 4.64 -2.09 -1.20
CA VAL A 30 5.50 -1.52 -0.16
C VAL A 30 4.93 -0.22 0.37
N PHE A 31 4.45 0.65 -0.52
CA PHE A 31 3.82 1.91 -0.15
C PHE A 31 2.61 1.69 0.76
N CYS A 32 1.65 0.85 0.34
CA CYS A 32 0.46 0.54 1.12
C CYS A 32 0.80 -0.07 2.49
N ARG A 33 1.77 -0.99 2.55
CA ARG A 33 2.25 -1.56 3.83
C ARG A 33 2.81 -0.48 4.76
N ASN A 34 3.57 0.48 4.22
CA ASN A 34 4.14 1.57 5.00
C ASN A 34 3.05 2.52 5.52
N VAL A 35 2.05 2.84 4.70
CA VAL A 35 0.88 3.64 5.11
C VAL A 35 0.12 2.94 6.23
N ILE A 36 -0.27 1.68 6.04
CA ILE A 36 -0.99 0.89 7.06
C ILE A 36 -0.19 0.83 8.37
N ARG A 37 1.12 0.57 8.29
CA ARG A 37 1.98 0.54 9.47
C ARG A 37 2.03 1.88 10.20
N SER A 38 2.05 2.98 9.45
CA SER A 38 2.09 4.33 10.01
C SER A 38 0.78 4.67 10.71
N GLU A 39 -0.35 4.33 10.10
CA GLU A 39 -1.67 4.52 10.71
C GLU A 39 -1.83 3.68 11.98
N ILE A 40 -1.48 2.38 11.96
CA ILE A 40 -1.52 1.52 13.15
C ILE A 40 -0.69 2.12 14.29
N LYS A 41 0.54 2.56 14.00
CA LYS A 41 1.41 3.21 15.00
C LYS A 41 0.76 4.46 15.57
N SER A 42 0.19 5.31 14.71
CA SER A 42 -0.52 6.54 15.12
C SER A 42 -1.67 6.23 16.07
N HIS A 43 -2.52 5.25 15.74
CA HIS A 43 -3.64 4.83 16.58
C HIS A 43 -3.19 4.25 17.93
N VAL A 44 -2.16 3.41 17.94
CA VAL A 44 -1.59 2.85 19.18
C VAL A 44 -1.02 3.97 20.07
N SER A 45 -0.27 4.91 19.49
CA SER A 45 0.28 6.04 20.25
C SER A 45 -0.79 6.96 20.82
N LYS A 46 -1.89 7.21 20.09
CA LYS A 46 -3.04 7.97 20.60
C LYS A 46 -3.69 7.27 21.80
N LYS A 47 -3.99 5.98 21.68
CA LYS A 47 -4.60 5.18 22.75
C LYS A 47 -3.73 5.13 24.03
N GLN A 48 -2.40 5.05 23.88
CA GLN A 48 -1.49 5.09 25.03
C GLN A 48 -1.48 6.45 25.75
N LYS A 49 -1.62 7.55 25.02
CA LYS A 49 -1.71 8.90 25.62
C LYS A 49 -3.02 9.08 26.39
N GLU A 50 -4.14 8.60 25.85
CA GLU A 50 -5.44 8.64 26.52
C GLU A 50 -5.47 7.79 27.79
N SER A 51 -4.79 6.64 27.79
CA SER A 51 -4.73 5.72 28.94
C SER A 51 -3.83 6.22 30.08
N LYS A 52 -2.90 7.14 29.81
CA LYS A 52 -2.00 7.75 30.81
C LYS A 52 -2.54 9.04 31.42
N SER A 53 -3.63 9.57 30.87
CA SER A 53 -4.22 10.85 31.28
C SER A 53 -5.49 10.70 32.14
N ARG A 54 -5.83 9.46 32.53
CA ARG A 54 -6.86 9.09 33.51
C ARG A 54 -6.18 8.43 34.70
#